data_AF-A0A1V4BNQ0-F1
#
_entry.id   AF-A0A1V4BNQ0-F1
#
_cell.length_a   1.000
_cell.length_b   1.000
_cell.length_c   1.000
_cell.angle_alpha   90.00
_cell.angle_beta   90.00
_cell.angle_gamma   90.00
#
_symmetry.space_group_name_H-M   'P 1'
#
loop_
_entity.id
_entity.type
_entity.pdbx_description
1 polymer ?
#
loop_
_entity_poly.entity_id
_entity_poly.type
_entity_poly.pdbx_seq_one_letter_code
_entity_poly.pdbx_strand_id
1 'polypeptide(L)'
;MNEQRAQAYVNLIEQLLACADGDELNYILQANQELIDPDFLQVMENYATSLEEQGYNNPVAWLCDIAQQLGQFLNPQAGTIEEYQRFLLEVLRAEDERLMMAVL
;
A
#
# COMPACT_ATOMS: atom_id res chain seq x y z
N MET A 1 14.07 9.29 -5.32
CA MET A 1 14.64 7.98 -4.94
C MET A 1 16.01 7.80 -5.59
N ASN A 2 17.01 7.18 -4.94
CA ASN A 2 18.29 6.84 -5.57
C ASN A 2 18.32 5.36 -5.97
N GLU A 3 19.17 5.00 -6.93
CA GLU A 3 19.24 3.63 -7.48
C GLU A 3 19.57 2.57 -6.42
N GLN A 4 20.39 2.92 -5.43
CA GLN A 4 20.74 2.02 -4.33
C GLN A 4 19.53 1.63 -3.47
N ARG A 5 18.66 2.60 -3.15
CA ARG A 5 17.43 2.33 -2.39
C ARG A 5 16.43 1.52 -3.21
N ALA A 6 16.34 1.80 -4.52
CA ALA A 6 15.49 1.01 -5.43
C ALA A 6 15.94 -0.45 -5.47
N GLN A 7 17.25 -0.69 -5.57
CA GLN A 7 17.79 -2.05 -5.54
C GLN A 7 17.56 -2.74 -4.19
N ALA A 8 17.69 -2.01 -3.08
CA ALA A 8 17.39 -2.57 -1.75
C ALA A 8 15.93 -3.03 -1.63
N TYR A 9 14.98 -2.28 -2.21
CA TYR A 9 13.57 -2.68 -2.24
C TYR A 9 13.33 -3.93 -3.07
N VAL A 10 13.93 -4.02 -4.26
CA VAL A 10 13.84 -5.22 -5.10
C VAL A 10 14.41 -6.44 -4.38
N ASN A 11 15.59 -6.29 -3.75
CA ASN A 11 16.20 -7.37 -2.98
C ASN A 11 15.33 -7.83 -1.79
N LEU A 12 14.60 -6.90 -1.16
CA LEU A 12 13.66 -7.23 -0.09
C LEU A 12 12.44 -7.99 -0.64
N ILE A 13 11.87 -7.55 -1.77
CA ILE A 13 10.76 -8.24 -2.44
C ILE A 13 11.14 -9.68 -2.80
N GLU A 14 12.34 -9.89 -3.34
CA GLU A 14 12.82 -11.22 -3.71
C GLU A 14 13.03 -12.13 -2.49
N GLN A 15 13.54 -11.58 -1.37
CA GLN A 15 13.64 -12.32 -0.10
C GLN A 15 12.25 -12.70 0.43
N LEU A 16 11.30 -11.78 0.39
CA LEU A 16 9.91 -12.00 0.78
C LEU A 16 9.29 -13.12 -0.07
N LEU A 17 9.45 -13.10 -1.40
CA LEU A 17 8.92 -14.13 -2.30
C LEU A 17 9.58 -15.51 -2.14
N ALA A 18 10.85 -15.55 -1.72
CA ALA A 18 11.57 -16.79 -1.46
C ALA A 18 11.23 -17.42 -0.09
N CYS A 19 10.59 -16.65 0.78
CA CYS A 19 10.21 -17.07 2.13
C CYS A 19 9.22 -18.24 2.10
N ALA A 20 9.58 -19.36 2.74
CA ALA A 20 8.76 -20.57 2.71
C ALA A 20 7.83 -20.69 3.94
N ASP A 21 8.11 -19.96 5.02
CA ASP A 21 7.36 -20.01 6.28
C ASP A 21 7.10 -18.62 6.89
N GLY A 22 6.22 -18.56 7.90
CA GLY A 22 5.76 -17.30 8.50
C GLY A 22 6.70 -16.71 9.57
N ASP A 23 7.57 -17.51 10.19
CA ASP A 23 8.52 -17.01 11.18
C ASP A 23 9.70 -16.31 10.49
N GLU A 24 10.16 -16.86 9.35
CA GLU A 24 11.13 -16.24 8.45
C GLU A 24 10.60 -14.90 7.91
N LEU A 25 9.32 -14.82 7.55
CA LEU A 25 8.68 -13.59 7.06
C LEU A 25 8.79 -12.44 8.08
N ASN A 26 8.43 -12.71 9.33
CA ASN A 26 8.48 -11.71 10.40
C ASN A 26 9.92 -11.24 10.66
N TYR A 27 10.90 -12.15 10.63
CA TYR A 27 12.30 -11.82 10.79
C TYR A 27 12.81 -10.93 9.64
N ILE A 28 12.49 -11.27 8.39
CA ILE A 28 12.87 -10.47 7.21
C ILE A 28 12.29 -9.05 7.33
N LEU A 29 11.02 -8.91 7.67
CA LEU A 29 10.37 -7.61 7.80
C LEU A 29 10.98 -6.78 8.95
N GLN A 30 11.28 -7.39 10.10
CA GLN A 30 11.92 -6.70 11.22
C GLN A 30 13.34 -6.24 10.88
N ALA A 31 14.13 -7.11 10.23
CA ALA A 31 15.51 -6.81 9.85
C ALA A 31 15.60 -5.68 8.81
N ASN A 32 14.54 -5.45 8.03
CA ASN A 32 14.49 -4.47 6.97
C ASN A 32 13.48 -3.34 7.24
N GLN A 33 13.11 -3.09 8.51
CA GLN A 33 12.05 -2.16 8.88
C GLN A 33 12.26 -0.73 8.32
N GLU A 34 13.51 -0.29 8.20
CA GLU A 34 13.91 1.02 7.63
C GLU A 34 13.62 1.18 6.12
N LEU A 35 13.39 0.07 5.43
CA LEU A 35 12.98 0.02 4.03
C LEU A 35 11.47 -0.01 3.87
N ILE A 36 10.71 -0.32 4.93
CA ILE A 36 9.25 -0.39 4.88
C ILE A 36 8.70 1.04 4.96
N ASP A 37 8.44 1.62 3.80
CA ASP A 37 7.86 2.96 3.65
C ASP A 37 6.93 3.01 2.42
N PRO A 38 6.22 4.14 2.16
CA PRO A 38 5.32 4.23 1.02
C PRO A 38 6.00 4.01 -0.35
N ASP A 39 7.27 4.39 -0.50
CA ASP A 39 8.01 4.18 -1.75
C ASP A 39 8.27 2.68 -1.97
N PHE A 40 8.52 1.90 -0.91
CA PHE A 40 8.65 0.45 -0.99
C PHE A 40 7.36 -0.22 -1.45
N LEU A 41 6.20 0.20 -0.93
CA LEU A 41 4.91 -0.31 -1.37
C LEU A 41 4.68 -0.06 -2.87
N GLN A 42 5.05 1.12 -3.36
CA GLN A 42 4.95 1.41 -4.79
C GLN A 42 5.83 0.49 -5.66
N VAL A 43 7.02 0.13 -5.17
CA VAL A 43 7.90 -0.82 -5.86
C VAL A 43 7.35 -2.25 -5.78
N MET A 44 6.71 -2.66 -4.67
CA MET A 44 5.99 -3.94 -4.59
C MET A 44 4.89 -4.05 -5.64
N GLU A 45 4.08 -3.01 -5.82
CA GLU A 45 3.03 -2.96 -6.84
C GLU A 45 3.60 -3.11 -8.26
N ASN A 46 4.64 -2.34 -8.59
CA ASN A 46 5.29 -2.41 -9.91
C ASN A 46 5.90 -3.80 -10.18
N TYR A 47 6.46 -4.44 -9.15
CA TYR A 47 7.01 -5.79 -9.25
C TYR A 47 5.88 -6.83 -9.46
N ALA A 48 4.76 -6.69 -8.75
CA ALA A 48 3.56 -7.51 -8.96
C ALA A 48 3.02 -7.38 -10.39
N THR A 49 2.90 -6.17 -10.94
CA THR A 49 2.51 -5.99 -12.35
C THR A 49 3.45 -6.72 -13.30
N SER A 50 4.76 -6.66 -13.05
CA SER A 50 5.76 -7.37 -13.87
C SER A 50 5.62 -8.90 -13.78
N LEU A 51 5.23 -9.44 -12.62
CA LEU A 51 4.95 -10.86 -12.43
C LEU A 51 3.65 -11.29 -13.12
N GLU A 52 2.62 -10.44 -13.09
CA GLU A 52 1.34 -10.66 -13.75
C GLU A 52 1.51 -10.75 -15.28
N GLU A 53 2.28 -9.84 -15.87
CA GLU A 53 2.62 -9.86 -17.31
C GLU A 53 3.35 -11.15 -17.72
N GLN A 54 4.08 -11.78 -16.80
CA GLN A 54 4.77 -13.04 -17.00
C GLN A 54 3.90 -14.27 -16.69
N GLY A 55 2.67 -14.09 -16.19
CA GLY A 55 1.72 -15.15 -15.86
C GLY A 55 1.89 -15.78 -14.49
N TYR A 56 2.66 -15.17 -13.58
CA TYR A 56 2.90 -15.68 -12.23
C TYR A 56 1.82 -15.22 -11.22
N ASN A 57 0.59 -15.71 -11.38
CA ASN A 57 -0.57 -15.23 -10.60
C ASN A 57 -0.49 -15.50 -9.08
N ASN A 58 0.08 -16.63 -8.65
CA ASN A 58 0.16 -16.96 -7.22
C ASN A 58 1.13 -16.02 -6.46
N PRO A 59 2.35 -15.77 -6.94
CA PRO A 59 3.23 -14.72 -6.40
C PRO A 59 2.59 -13.32 -6.36
N VAL A 60 1.79 -12.95 -7.37
CA VAL A 60 1.11 -11.66 -7.41
C VAL A 60 0.12 -11.51 -6.26
N ALA A 61 -0.78 -12.47 -6.08
CA ALA A 61 -1.78 -12.43 -5.01
C ALA A 61 -1.12 -12.31 -3.64
N TRP A 62 -0.07 -13.11 -3.40
CA TRP A 62 0.69 -13.08 -2.16
C TRP A 62 1.37 -11.72 -1.92
N LEU A 63 2.01 -11.16 -2.95
CA LEU A 63 2.73 -9.87 -2.81
C LEU A 63 1.75 -8.71 -2.53
N CYS A 64 0.57 -8.73 -3.16
CA CYS A 64 -0.50 -7.77 -2.89
C CYS A 64 -1.03 -7.87 -1.45
N ASP A 65 -1.24 -9.08 -0.94
CA ASP A 65 -1.70 -9.29 0.45
C ASP A 65 -0.69 -8.77 1.48
N ILE A 66 0.61 -8.95 1.24
CA ILE A 66 1.67 -8.39 2.11
C ILE A 66 1.71 -6.87 1.98
N ALA A 67 1.67 -6.32 0.76
CA ALA A 67 1.68 -4.88 0.55
C ALA A 67 0.50 -4.18 1.26
N GLN A 68 -0.69 -4.80 1.24
CA GLN A 68 -1.86 -4.29 1.95
C GLN A 68 -1.66 -4.27 3.48
N GLN A 69 -1.12 -5.33 4.06
CA GLN A 69 -0.83 -5.40 5.50
C GLN A 69 0.21 -4.35 5.91
N LEU A 70 1.27 -4.19 5.12
CA LEU A 70 2.29 -3.16 5.36
C LEU A 70 1.71 -1.74 5.17
N GLY A 71 0.80 -1.54 4.22
CA GLY A 71 0.07 -0.29 4.06
C GLY A 71 -0.77 0.09 5.28
N GLN A 72 -1.48 -0.89 5.86
CA GLN A 72 -2.22 -0.68 7.13
C GLN A 72 -1.27 -0.38 8.30
N PHE A 73 -0.11 -1.02 8.34
CA PHE A 73 0.91 -0.74 9.36
C PHE A 73 1.48 0.69 9.24
N LEU A 74 1.75 1.16 8.02
CA LEU A 74 2.30 2.49 7.76
C LEU A 74 1.28 3.60 7.95
N ASN A 75 0.01 3.33 7.67
CA ASN A 75 -1.08 4.27 7.87
C ASN A 75 -2.29 3.60 8.54
N PRO A 76 -2.23 3.36 9.86
CA PRO A 76 -3.32 2.73 10.60
C PRO A 76 -4.57 3.62 10.70
N GLN A 77 -4.45 4.89 10.30
CA GLN A 77 -5.53 5.89 10.26
C GLN A 77 -5.95 6.21 8.82
N ALA A 78 -5.56 5.40 7.83
CA ALA A 78 -6.15 5.48 6.50
C ALA A 78 -7.67 5.32 6.67
N GLY A 79 -8.39 6.44 6.59
CA GLY A 79 -9.80 6.47 6.90
C GLY A 79 -10.51 5.38 6.11
N THR A 80 -11.39 4.67 6.80
CA THR A 80 -12.25 3.66 6.18
C THR A 80 -12.98 4.28 4.98
N ILE A 81 -13.39 3.44 4.03
CA ILE A 81 -14.20 3.90 2.90
C ILE A 81 -15.45 4.63 3.42
N GLU A 82 -16.00 4.20 4.55
CA GLU A 82 -17.12 4.80 5.26
C GLU A 82 -16.81 6.21 5.79
N GLU A 83 -15.61 6.44 6.32
CA GLU A 83 -15.17 7.77 6.77
C GLU A 83 -14.98 8.73 5.59
N TYR A 84 -14.40 8.23 4.48
CA TYR A 84 -14.27 9.01 3.25
C TYR A 84 -15.64 9.36 2.64
N GLN A 85 -16.57 8.40 2.59
CA GLN A 85 -17.94 8.63 2.12
C GLN A 85 -18.69 9.63 3.00
N ARG A 86 -18.55 9.54 4.33
CA ARG A 86 -19.16 10.50 5.25
C ARG A 86 -18.63 11.91 5.02
N PHE A 87 -17.31 12.06 4.89
CA PHE A 87 -16.69 13.34 4.59
C PHE A 87 -17.20 13.94 3.28
N LEU A 88 -17.26 13.15 2.21
CA LEU A 88 -17.80 13.62 0.92
C LEU A 88 -19.26 14.09 1.03
N LEU A 89 -20.10 13.37 1.76
CA LEU A 89 -21.49 13.77 2.01
C LEU A 89 -21.60 15.08 2.79
N GLU A 90 -20.74 15.29 3.79
CA GLU A 90 -20.69 16.54 4.56
C GLU A 90 -20.27 17.72 3.70
N VAL A 91 -19.22 17.58 2.88
CA VAL A 91 -18.76 18.63 1.96
C VAL A 91 -19.84 19.00 0.95
N LEU A 92 -20.49 18.00 0.33
CA LEU A 92 -21.55 18.24 -0.65
C LEU A 92 -22.75 18.97 -0.01
N ARG A 93 -23.15 18.59 1.20
CA ARG A 93 -24.24 19.24 1.92
C ARG A 93 -23.88 20.68 2.31
N ALA A 94 -22.66 20.91 2.77
CA ALA A 94 -22.20 22.25 3.13
C ALA A 94 -22.18 23.20 1.93
N GLU A 95 -21.78 22.71 0.75
CA GLU A 95 -21.84 23.51 -0.49
C GLU A 95 -23.27 23.74 -0.97
N ASP A 96 -24.18 22.77 -0.85
CA ASP A 96 -25.61 22.96 -1.16
C ASP A 96 -26.26 24.02 -0.26
N GLU A 97 -26.02 23.94 1.06
CA GLU A 97 -26.49 24.92 2.04
C GLU A 97 -25.90 26.32 1.78
N ARG A 98 -24.62 26.38 1.45
CA ARG A 98 -23.92 27.63 1.10
C ARG A 98 -24.51 28.27 -0.16
N LEU A 99 -24.78 27.48 -1.20
CA LEU A 99 -25.40 27.97 -2.43
C LEU A 99 -26.83 28.45 -2.19
N MET A 100 -27.61 27.75 -1.37
CA MET A 100 -28.98 28.16 -1.03
C MET A 100 -29.01 29.49 -0.25
N MET A 101 -28.03 29.73 0.63
CA MET A 101 -27.89 31.00 1.37
C MET A 101 -27.45 32.17 0.49
N ALA A 102 -26.77 31.92 -0.64
CA ALA A 102 -26.25 32.98 -1.52
C ALA A 102 -27.29 33.55 -2.51
N VAL A 103 -28.48 32.93 -2.61
CA VAL A 103 -29.55 33.31 -3.56
C VAL A 103 -30.72 34.05 -2.87
N LEU A 104 -30.62 34.35 -1.57
CA LEU A 104 -31.55 35.18 -0.80
C LEU A 104 -30.94 36.56 -0.49
#